data_AF-A0A2U2JB59-F1
#
_entry.id   AF-A0A2U2JB59-F1
#
_cell.length_a   1.000
_cell.length_b   1.000
_cell.length_c   1.000
_cell.angle_alpha   90.00
_cell.angle_beta   90.00
_cell.angle_gamma   90.00
#
_symmetry.space_group_name_H-M   'P 1'
#
loop_
_entity.id
_entity.type
_entity.pdbx_description
1 polymer ?
#
loop_
_entity_poly.entity_id
_entity_poly.type
_entity_poly.pdbx_seq_one_letter_code
_entity_poly.pdbx_strand_id
1 'polypeptide(L)'
;MLHPIVIPTIGVLLYFILVPNRFDSNQKLTVLGFIFVTTYIIPLIILILFKRLKLIKSFKAESIKERKIPIAMMIVLFYLLGNTLDYTPNLSDLGLLFYATSFGLAIIYVLFIFKFKTSIHLLSLGISVGFFLILHTKYSKSFTIVIIISLLLSGLLASARIHLKAHTQKEVYIGFFLGFIAPIIVNYFL
;
A
#
# COMPACT_ATOMS: atom_id res chain seq x y z
N MET A 1 -14.07 -8.60 -0.42
CA MET A 1 -12.87 -8.33 0.41
C MET A 1 -12.04 -7.32 -0.35
N LEU A 2 -11.93 -6.08 0.11
CA LEU A 2 -11.10 -5.05 -0.54
C LEU A 2 -9.70 -5.63 -0.81
N HIS A 3 -9.31 -5.72 -2.09
CA HIS A 3 -7.96 -6.17 -2.43
C HIS A 3 -6.97 -5.10 -1.93
N PRO A 4 -5.91 -5.42 -1.16
CA PRO A 4 -5.00 -4.41 -0.58
C PRO A 4 -4.46 -3.42 -1.60
N ILE A 5 -4.32 -3.91 -2.83
CA ILE A 5 -3.90 -3.18 -4.02
C ILE A 5 -4.73 -1.92 -4.31
N VAL A 6 -6.01 -1.88 -3.93
CA VAL A 6 -6.87 -0.73 -4.23
C VAL A 6 -6.54 0.46 -3.31
N ILE A 7 -5.97 0.20 -2.13
CA ILE A 7 -5.73 1.25 -1.12
C ILE A 7 -4.70 2.30 -1.61
N PRO A 8 -3.55 1.94 -2.20
CA PRO A 8 -2.66 2.92 -2.82
C PRO A 8 -3.35 3.81 -3.85
N THR A 9 -4.19 3.24 -4.73
CA THR A 9 -4.93 4.03 -5.73
C THR A 9 -5.94 4.98 -5.10
N ILE A 10 -6.63 4.56 -4.04
CA ILE A 10 -7.50 5.44 -3.24
C ILE A 10 -6.68 6.56 -2.59
N GLY A 11 -5.49 6.24 -2.05
CA GLY A 11 -4.58 7.23 -1.48
C GLY A 11 -4.18 8.31 -2.49
N VAL A 12 -3.89 7.92 -3.73
CA VAL A 12 -3.58 8.87 -4.82
C VAL A 12 -4.79 9.70 -5.22
N LEU A 13 -5.98 9.11 -5.29
CA LEU A 13 -7.22 9.85 -5.55
C LEU A 13 -7.43 10.94 -4.47
N LEU A 14 -7.31 10.55 -3.20
CA LEU A 14 -7.41 11.48 -2.07
C LEU A 14 -6.31 12.55 -2.12
N TYR A 15 -5.09 12.19 -2.50
CA TYR A 15 -4.00 13.15 -2.72
C TYR A 15 -4.39 14.23 -3.73
N PHE A 16 -4.88 13.85 -4.92
CA PHE A 16 -5.25 14.84 -5.95
C PHE A 16 -6.46 15.71 -5.58
N ILE A 17 -7.34 15.23 -4.70
CA ILE A 17 -8.50 15.97 -4.19
C ILE A 17 -8.07 16.98 -3.12
N LEU A 18 -7.18 16.59 -2.21
CA LEU A 18 -6.91 17.34 -0.98
C LEU A 18 -5.64 18.17 -1.02
N VAL A 19 -4.63 17.74 -1.80
CA VAL A 19 -3.36 18.45 -1.94
C VAL A 19 -3.48 19.44 -3.10
N PRO A 20 -3.23 20.74 -2.87
CA PRO A 20 -3.16 21.72 -3.96
C PRO A 20 -2.10 21.32 -4.96
N ASN A 21 -2.50 21.18 -6.22
CA ASN A 21 -1.60 20.78 -7.29
C ASN A 21 -1.95 21.54 -8.56
N ARG A 22 -0.97 21.68 -9.46
CA ARG A 22 -1.11 22.42 -10.73
C ARG A 22 -1.55 21.53 -11.90
N PHE A 23 -1.90 20.27 -11.63
CA PHE A 23 -2.30 19.35 -12.68
C PHE A 23 -3.71 19.67 -13.18
N ASP A 24 -3.87 19.69 -14.50
CA ASP A 24 -5.20 19.70 -15.10
C ASP A 24 -5.90 18.33 -14.95
N SER A 25 -7.18 18.28 -15.28
CA SER A 25 -7.99 17.06 -15.14
C SER A 25 -7.47 15.89 -16.00
N ASN A 26 -6.93 16.15 -17.17
CA ASN A 26 -6.40 15.12 -18.06
C ASN A 26 -5.11 14.55 -17.48
N GLN A 27 -4.20 15.40 -17.00
CA GLN A 27 -2.97 14.98 -16.34
C GLN A 27 -3.24 14.14 -15.09
N LYS A 28 -4.20 14.57 -14.24
CA LYS A 28 -4.64 13.79 -13.07
C LYS A 28 -5.15 12.41 -13.50
N LEU A 29 -5.97 12.35 -14.55
CA LEU A 29 -6.52 11.10 -15.07
C LEU A 29 -5.41 10.20 -15.64
N THR A 30 -4.43 10.77 -16.34
CA THR A 30 -3.25 10.03 -16.84
C THR A 30 -2.46 9.41 -15.70
N VAL A 31 -2.14 10.18 -14.66
CA VAL A 31 -1.38 9.67 -13.50
C VAL A 31 -2.19 8.61 -12.74
N LEU A 32 -3.48 8.86 -12.48
CA LEU A 32 -4.37 7.87 -11.85
C LEU A 32 -4.49 6.59 -12.68
N GLY A 33 -4.62 6.70 -14.00
CA GLY A 33 -4.69 5.57 -14.92
C GLY A 33 -3.40 4.76 -14.92
N PHE A 34 -2.25 5.42 -15.03
CA PHE A 34 -0.94 4.78 -14.95
C PHE A 34 -0.74 4.02 -13.64
N ILE A 35 -1.08 4.66 -12.52
CA ILE A 35 -0.99 4.05 -11.20
C ILE A 35 -1.97 2.88 -11.08
N PHE A 36 -3.23 3.03 -11.49
CA PHE A 36 -4.21 1.94 -11.44
C PHE A 36 -3.79 0.74 -12.29
N VAL A 37 -3.27 0.96 -13.50
CA VAL A 37 -2.74 -0.12 -14.34
C VAL A 37 -1.57 -0.82 -13.64
N THR A 38 -0.64 -0.05 -13.09
CA THR A 38 0.57 -0.58 -12.45
C THR A 38 0.27 -1.31 -11.14
N THR A 39 -0.64 -0.77 -10.32
CA THR A 39 -0.95 -1.36 -9.01
C THR A 39 -1.94 -2.50 -9.14
N TYR A 40 -2.91 -2.45 -10.05
CA TYR A 40 -4.00 -3.42 -10.13
C TYR A 40 -3.93 -4.35 -11.34
N ILE A 41 -3.89 -3.80 -12.55
CA ILE A 41 -3.99 -4.59 -13.79
C ILE A 41 -2.75 -5.48 -13.97
N ILE A 42 -1.54 -4.91 -13.82
CA ILE A 42 -0.28 -5.65 -13.99
C ILE A 42 -0.18 -6.80 -12.97
N PRO A 43 -0.34 -6.59 -11.64
CA PRO A 43 -0.33 -7.69 -10.68
C PRO A 43 -1.38 -8.75 -10.95
N LEU A 44 -2.59 -8.37 -11.38
CA LEU A 44 -3.64 -9.32 -11.70
C LEU A 44 -3.23 -10.24 -12.87
N ILE A 45 -2.69 -9.67 -13.95
CA ILE A 45 -2.20 -10.43 -15.10
C ILE A 45 -1.07 -11.37 -14.66
N ILE A 46 -0.12 -10.89 -13.85
CA ILE A 46 1.00 -11.71 -13.39
C ILE A 46 0.52 -12.83 -12.46
N LEU A 47 -0.46 -12.59 -11.58
CA LEU A 47 -1.06 -13.63 -10.76
C LEU A 47 -1.72 -14.72 -11.60
N ILE A 48 -2.43 -14.34 -12.67
CA ILE A 48 -3.02 -15.29 -13.62
C ILE A 48 -1.91 -16.14 -14.26
N LEU A 49 -0.81 -15.51 -14.68
CA LEU A 49 0.35 -16.20 -15.25
C LEU A 49 0.97 -17.18 -14.23
N PHE A 50 1.21 -16.75 -12.99
CA PHE A 50 1.75 -17.60 -11.92
C PHE A 50 0.87 -18.82 -11.67
N LYS A 51 -0.45 -18.67 -11.72
CA LYS A 51 -1.37 -19.81 -11.59
C LYS A 51 -1.26 -20.77 -12.78
N ARG A 52 -1.19 -20.25 -14.01
CA ARG A 52 -1.02 -21.08 -15.22
C ARG A 52 0.31 -21.84 -15.22
N LEU A 53 1.37 -21.21 -14.70
CA LEU A 53 2.70 -21.82 -14.52
C LEU A 53 2.82 -22.70 -13.28
N LYS A 54 1.72 -22.92 -12.53
CA LYS A 54 1.68 -23.73 -11.29
C LYS A 54 2.61 -23.21 -10.17
N LEU A 55 2.99 -21.94 -10.20
CA LEU A 55 3.77 -21.27 -9.15
C LEU A 55 2.92 -20.94 -7.91
N ILE A 56 1.60 -20.77 -8.10
CA ILE A 56 0.61 -20.62 -7.03
C ILE A 56 -0.56 -21.58 -7.27
N LYS A 57 -1.19 -22.10 -6.20
CA LYS A 57 -2.34 -23.01 -6.34
C LYS A 57 -3.65 -22.24 -6.36
N SER A 58 -3.75 -21.17 -5.55
CA SER A 58 -4.95 -20.34 -5.46
C SER A 58 -4.65 -18.84 -5.59
N PHE A 59 -5.64 -18.07 -6.07
CA PHE A 59 -5.60 -16.61 -6.02
C PHE A 59 -5.84 -16.05 -4.61
N LYS A 60 -6.35 -16.88 -3.69
CA LYS A 60 -6.61 -16.47 -2.30
C LYS A 60 -5.34 -16.39 -1.46
N ALA A 61 -4.23 -16.99 -1.93
CA ALA A 61 -2.92 -17.00 -1.29
C ALA A 61 -3.02 -17.25 0.23
N GLU A 62 -3.57 -18.41 0.58
CA GLU A 62 -3.97 -18.72 1.96
C GLU A 62 -2.75 -19.04 2.84
N SER A 63 -1.67 -19.53 2.24
CA SER A 63 -0.42 -19.85 2.94
C SER A 63 0.68 -18.81 2.68
N ILE A 64 1.64 -18.71 3.61
CA ILE A 64 2.83 -17.87 3.44
C ILE A 64 3.60 -18.26 2.16
N LYS A 65 3.70 -19.57 1.85
CA LYS A 65 4.40 -20.05 0.65
C LYS A 65 3.79 -19.46 -0.63
N GLU A 66 2.46 -19.42 -0.72
CA GLU A 66 1.76 -18.83 -1.87
C GLU A 66 1.86 -17.30 -1.92
N ARG A 67 2.12 -16.63 -0.79
CA ARG A 67 2.25 -15.17 -0.70
C ARG A 67 3.63 -14.65 -1.10
N LYS A 68 4.68 -15.47 -0.99
CA LYS A 68 6.06 -15.04 -1.26
C LYS A 68 6.22 -14.46 -2.66
N ILE A 69 5.89 -15.23 -3.70
CA ILE A 69 6.10 -14.80 -5.09
C ILE A 69 5.26 -13.54 -5.42
N PRO A 70 3.94 -13.48 -5.11
CA PRO A 70 3.15 -12.26 -5.29
C PRO A 70 3.72 -11.03 -4.57
N ILE A 71 4.16 -11.16 -3.31
CA ILE A 71 4.69 -10.02 -2.55
C ILE A 71 6.05 -9.58 -3.08
N ALA A 72 6.94 -10.50 -3.44
CA ALA A 72 8.23 -10.15 -4.05
C ALA A 72 8.04 -9.32 -5.32
N MET A 73 7.11 -9.75 -6.18
CA MET A 73 6.72 -8.98 -7.36
C MET A 73 6.16 -7.60 -6.99
N MET A 74 5.25 -7.50 -6.01
CA MET A 74 4.70 -6.21 -5.60
C MET A 74 5.74 -5.26 -5.02
N ILE A 75 6.75 -5.76 -4.29
CA ILE A 75 7.88 -4.95 -3.79
C ILE A 75 8.60 -4.28 -4.95
N VAL A 76 8.96 -5.05 -5.98
CA VAL A 76 9.66 -4.54 -7.17
C VAL A 76 8.78 -3.54 -7.91
N LEU A 77 7.52 -3.88 -8.18
CA LEU A 77 6.60 -2.98 -8.89
C LEU A 77 6.40 -1.64 -8.16
N PHE A 78 6.17 -1.67 -6.85
CA PHE A 78 6.00 -0.44 -6.08
C PHE A 78 7.29 0.34 -5.91
N TYR A 79 8.45 -0.31 -5.85
CA TYR A 79 9.73 0.39 -5.85
C TYR A 79 9.95 1.14 -7.17
N LEU A 80 9.75 0.47 -8.31
CA LEU A 80 9.90 1.09 -9.63
C LEU A 80 8.88 2.22 -9.86
N LEU A 81 7.65 2.03 -9.39
CA LEU A 81 6.63 3.07 -9.44
C LEU A 81 6.99 4.27 -8.55
N GLY A 82 7.46 4.02 -7.33
CA GLY A 82 7.97 5.05 -6.42
C GLY A 82 9.10 5.85 -7.06
N ASN A 83 10.08 5.17 -7.64
CA ASN A 83 11.18 5.78 -8.39
C ASN A 83 10.68 6.63 -9.56
N THR A 84 9.78 6.10 -10.38
CA THR A 84 9.24 6.85 -11.53
C THR A 84 8.55 8.14 -11.07
N LEU A 85 7.77 8.09 -9.99
CA LEU A 85 7.03 9.24 -9.49
C LEU A 85 7.91 10.24 -8.75
N ASP A 86 8.93 9.77 -8.02
CA ASP A 86 9.86 10.63 -7.29
C ASP A 86 10.70 11.52 -8.21
N TYR A 87 11.20 10.93 -9.31
CA TYR A 87 11.92 11.68 -10.35
C TYR A 87 11.00 12.46 -11.31
N THR A 88 9.67 12.41 -11.13
CA THR A 88 8.72 13.21 -11.92
C THR A 88 8.36 14.50 -11.16
N PRO A 89 8.55 15.69 -11.77
CA PRO A 89 8.23 16.96 -11.11
C PRO A 89 6.79 17.02 -10.58
N ASN A 90 6.65 17.50 -9.34
CA ASN A 90 5.38 17.63 -8.62
C ASN A 90 4.67 16.31 -8.26
N LEU A 91 5.33 15.15 -8.42
CA LEU A 91 4.79 13.83 -8.03
C LEU A 91 5.60 13.13 -6.93
N SER A 92 6.62 13.78 -6.35
CA SER A 92 7.49 13.17 -5.34
C SER A 92 6.77 12.71 -4.08
N ASP A 93 5.68 13.38 -3.69
CA ASP A 93 4.82 12.89 -2.60
C ASP A 93 4.23 11.50 -2.91
N LEU A 94 3.82 11.26 -4.16
CA LEU A 94 3.36 9.94 -4.56
C LEU A 94 4.53 8.94 -4.60
N GLY A 95 5.74 9.40 -4.95
CA GLY A 95 6.98 8.64 -4.80
C GLY A 95 7.16 8.09 -3.38
N LEU A 96 7.04 8.96 -2.37
CA LEU A 96 7.05 8.59 -0.96
C LEU A 96 6.01 7.51 -0.62
N LEU A 97 4.76 7.65 -1.08
CA LEU A 97 3.70 6.66 -0.83
C LEU A 97 4.09 5.26 -1.34
N PHE A 98 4.64 5.16 -2.55
CA PHE A 98 4.99 3.88 -3.16
C PHE A 98 6.30 3.31 -2.62
N TYR A 99 7.29 4.14 -2.28
CA TYR A 99 8.48 3.70 -1.56
C TYR A 99 8.15 3.16 -0.17
N ALA A 100 7.29 3.86 0.59
CA ALA A 100 6.79 3.37 1.88
C ALA A 100 6.04 2.04 1.74
N THR A 101 5.25 1.88 0.68
CA THR A 101 4.54 0.63 0.41
C THR A 101 5.51 -0.50 0.08
N SER A 102 6.51 -0.26 -0.78
CA SER A 102 7.55 -1.23 -1.11
C SER A 102 8.34 -1.65 0.14
N PHE A 103 8.77 -0.67 0.95
CA PHE A 103 9.49 -0.89 2.20
C PHE A 103 8.67 -1.73 3.21
N GLY A 104 7.40 -1.36 3.44
CA GLY A 104 6.52 -2.12 4.32
C GLY A 104 6.29 -3.56 3.86
N LEU A 105 6.14 -3.78 2.55
CA LEU A 105 6.03 -5.12 1.97
C LEU A 105 7.34 -5.91 2.10
N ALA A 106 8.50 -5.27 1.95
CA ALA A 106 9.80 -5.90 2.15
C ALA A 106 9.95 -6.41 3.59
N ILE A 107 9.55 -5.62 4.59
CA ILE A 107 9.54 -6.06 5.99
C ILE A 107 8.58 -7.25 6.17
N ILE A 108 7.36 -7.20 5.62
CA ILE A 108 6.44 -8.35 5.67
C ILE A 108 7.06 -9.60 5.04
N TYR A 109 7.77 -9.45 3.91
CA TYR A 109 8.43 -10.56 3.24
C TYR A 109 9.51 -11.19 4.14
N VAL A 110 10.28 -10.38 4.87
CA VAL A 110 11.22 -10.88 5.89
C VAL A 110 10.49 -11.58 7.03
N LEU A 111 9.36 -11.04 7.50
CA LEU A 111 8.54 -11.66 8.56
C LEU A 111 8.00 -13.05 8.20
N PHE A 112 7.90 -13.37 6.91
CA PHE A 112 7.54 -14.72 6.47
C PHE A 112 8.57 -15.79 6.84
N ILE A 113 9.84 -15.42 7.03
CA ILE A 113 10.90 -16.31 7.53
C ILE A 113 10.55 -16.78 8.95
N PHE A 114 10.01 -15.87 9.77
CA PHE A 114 9.55 -16.12 11.14
C PHE A 114 8.12 -16.67 11.22
N LYS A 115 7.55 -17.11 10.08
CA LYS A 115 6.18 -17.66 9.98
C LYS A 115 5.05 -16.71 10.42
N PHE A 116 5.30 -15.40 10.49
CA PHE A 116 4.24 -14.41 10.73
C PHE A 116 3.47 -14.12 9.45
N LYS A 117 2.15 -14.38 9.44
CA LYS A 117 1.28 -14.07 8.30
C LYS A 117 0.68 -12.68 8.50
N THR A 118 1.53 -11.66 8.55
CA THR A 118 1.14 -10.26 8.78
C THR A 118 0.08 -9.77 7.78
N SER A 119 -0.86 -8.95 8.23
CA SER A 119 -1.95 -8.44 7.38
C SER A 119 -1.49 -7.29 6.48
N ILE A 120 -1.39 -7.56 5.18
CA ILE A 120 -1.06 -6.56 4.16
C ILE A 120 -2.14 -5.47 4.06
N HIS A 121 -3.40 -5.81 4.33
CA HIS A 121 -4.48 -4.81 4.28
C HIS A 121 -4.32 -3.76 5.39
N LEU A 122 -3.92 -4.21 6.59
CA LEU A 122 -3.66 -3.30 7.70
C LEU A 122 -2.37 -2.51 7.48
N LEU A 123 -1.35 -3.13 6.86
CA LEU A 123 -0.17 -2.41 6.38
C LEU A 123 -0.57 -1.25 5.46
N SER A 124 -1.39 -1.50 4.44
CA SER A 124 -1.81 -0.46 3.50
C SER A 124 -2.60 0.68 4.16
N LEU A 125 -3.47 0.39 5.13
CA LEU A 125 -4.17 1.43 5.89
C LEU A 125 -3.23 2.21 6.81
N GLY A 126 -2.28 1.51 7.46
CA GLY A 126 -1.22 2.15 8.24
C GLY A 126 -0.39 3.11 7.37
N ILE A 127 0.03 2.67 6.18
CA ILE A 127 0.76 3.50 5.22
C ILE A 127 -0.05 4.74 4.86
N SER A 128 -1.34 4.59 4.59
CA SER A 128 -2.22 5.75 4.31
C SER A 128 -2.22 6.74 5.47
N VAL A 129 -2.36 6.28 6.71
CA VAL A 129 -2.31 7.14 7.90
C VAL A 129 -0.97 7.87 8.00
N GLY A 130 0.16 7.13 7.93
CA GLY A 130 1.50 7.73 8.03
C GLY A 130 1.80 8.72 6.90
N PHE A 131 1.36 8.40 5.68
CA PHE A 131 1.51 9.26 4.51
C PHE A 131 0.78 10.59 4.68
N PHE A 132 -0.52 10.57 5.03
CA PHE A 132 -1.27 11.81 5.23
C PHE A 132 -0.79 12.61 6.46
N LEU A 133 -0.19 11.96 7.46
CA LEU A 133 0.46 12.65 8.58
C LEU A 133 1.70 13.42 8.13
N ILE A 134 2.51 12.86 7.23
CA ILE A 134 3.64 13.58 6.63
C ILE A 134 3.15 14.76 5.80
N LEU A 135 2.14 14.54 4.95
CA LEU A 135 1.57 15.63 4.14
C LEU A 135 0.98 16.75 5.00
N HIS A 136 0.37 16.40 6.14
CA HIS A 136 -0.14 17.36 7.11
C HIS A 136 0.94 18.33 7.58
N THR A 137 2.10 17.80 7.94
CA THR A 137 3.26 18.62 8.33
C THR A 137 3.85 19.39 7.14
N LYS A 138 4.02 18.74 5.99
CA LYS A 138 4.66 19.32 4.78
C LYS A 138 3.89 20.51 4.21
N TYR A 139 2.57 20.42 4.14
CA TYR A 139 1.73 21.45 3.52
C TYR A 139 1.08 22.41 4.53
N SER A 140 1.29 22.22 5.84
CA SER A 140 0.59 22.96 6.88
C SER A 140 -0.94 22.99 6.68
N LYS A 141 -1.49 21.90 6.13
CA LYS A 141 -2.92 21.72 5.83
C LYS A 141 -3.49 20.56 6.62
N SER A 142 -4.74 20.71 7.09
CA SER A 142 -5.42 19.66 7.82
C SER A 142 -5.83 18.50 6.90
N PHE A 143 -5.23 17.33 7.09
CA PHE A 143 -5.71 16.05 6.55
C PHE A 143 -6.36 15.18 7.64
N THR A 144 -6.70 15.79 8.78
CA THR A 144 -7.20 15.11 9.99
C THR A 144 -8.41 14.24 9.70
N ILE A 145 -9.32 14.67 8.84
CA ILE A 145 -10.51 13.88 8.48
C ILE A 145 -10.14 12.56 7.79
N VAL A 146 -9.18 12.58 6.86
CA VAL A 146 -8.71 11.37 6.15
C VAL A 146 -7.99 10.45 7.11
N ILE A 147 -7.20 11.02 8.02
CA ILE A 147 -6.48 10.26 9.07
C ILE A 147 -7.49 9.55 9.99
N ILE A 148 -8.50 10.27 10.50
CA ILE A 148 -9.54 9.70 11.36
C ILE A 148 -10.31 8.59 10.63
N ILE A 149 -10.74 8.83 9.39
CA ILE A 149 -11.46 7.83 8.60
C ILE A 149 -10.57 6.59 8.36
N SER A 150 -9.30 6.80 8.01
CA SER A 150 -8.35 5.70 7.79
C SER A 150 -8.13 4.88 9.08
N LEU A 151 -8.04 5.53 10.24
CA LEU A 151 -7.95 4.87 11.55
C LEU A 151 -9.21 4.06 11.87
N LEU A 152 -10.40 4.64 11.71
CA LEU A 152 -11.67 3.94 11.93
C LEU A 152 -11.83 2.73 11.01
N LEU A 153 -11.54 2.89 9.71
CA LEU A 153 -11.55 1.78 8.75
C LEU A 153 -10.51 0.71 9.12
N SER A 154 -9.35 1.10 9.66
CA SER A 154 -8.35 0.15 10.12
C SER A 154 -8.84 -0.68 11.31
N GLY A 155 -9.51 -0.07 12.29
CA GLY A 155 -10.14 -0.76 13.42
C GLY A 155 -11.25 -1.72 12.99
N LEU A 156 -12.15 -1.29 12.10
CA LEU A 156 -13.21 -2.14 11.56
C LEU A 156 -12.63 -3.33 10.78
N LEU A 157 -11.61 -3.09 9.96
CA LEU A 157 -10.97 -4.14 9.18
C LEU A 157 -10.17 -5.10 10.07
N ALA A 158 -9.48 -4.60 11.08
CA ALA A 158 -8.79 -5.40 12.10
C ALA A 158 -9.76 -6.36 12.79
N SER A 159 -10.88 -5.83 13.28
CA SER A 159 -11.95 -6.60 13.92
C SER A 159 -12.48 -7.70 13.00
N ALA A 160 -12.82 -7.36 11.75
CA ALA A 160 -13.30 -8.33 10.77
C ALA A 160 -12.29 -9.46 10.48
N ARG A 161 -10.99 -9.14 10.39
CA ARG A 161 -9.95 -10.15 10.11
C ARG A 161 -9.71 -11.10 11.27
N ILE A 162 -9.79 -10.60 12.50
CA ILE A 162 -9.69 -11.42 13.72
C ILE A 162 -10.93 -12.29 13.86
N HIS A 163 -12.13 -11.72 13.68
CA HIS A 163 -13.40 -12.44 13.80
C HIS A 163 -13.51 -13.58 12.77
N LEU A 164 -13.09 -13.35 11.54
CA LEU A 164 -13.03 -14.38 10.48
C LEU A 164 -11.87 -15.36 10.65
N LYS A 165 -11.09 -15.29 11.75
CA LYS A 165 -9.90 -16.10 12.02
C LYS A 165 -8.88 -16.10 10.88
N ALA A 166 -8.87 -15.03 10.08
CA ALA A 166 -7.95 -14.89 8.95
C ALA A 166 -6.54 -14.49 9.41
N HIS A 167 -6.46 -13.79 10.54
CA HIS A 167 -5.24 -13.30 11.17
C HIS A 167 -5.38 -13.28 12.70
N THR A 168 -4.26 -13.41 13.40
CA THR A 168 -4.18 -13.19 14.85
C THR A 168 -4.11 -11.70 15.17
N GLN A 169 -4.40 -11.33 16.43
CA GLN A 169 -4.25 -9.94 16.91
C GLN A 169 -2.84 -9.39 16.64
N LYS A 170 -1.80 -10.19 16.92
CA LYS A 170 -0.40 -9.79 16.68
C LYS A 170 -0.14 -9.47 15.20
N GLU A 171 -0.60 -10.32 14.28
CA GLU A 171 -0.40 -10.11 12.84
C GLU A 171 -1.13 -8.88 12.29
N VAL A 172 -2.25 -8.51 12.90
CA VAL A 172 -3.04 -7.32 12.56
C VAL A 172 -2.35 -6.05 13.06
N TYR A 173 -1.96 -6.00 14.34
CA TYR A 173 -1.27 -4.84 14.92
C TYR A 173 0.11 -4.61 14.30
N ILE A 174 0.92 -5.66 14.13
CA ILE A 174 2.22 -5.57 13.46
C ILE A 174 2.02 -5.03 12.04
N GLY A 175 1.02 -5.53 11.30
CA GLY A 175 0.71 -5.02 9.97
C GLY A 175 0.43 -3.52 9.97
N PHE A 176 -0.48 -3.07 10.84
CA PHE A 176 -0.85 -1.65 10.92
C PHE A 176 0.33 -0.76 11.31
N PHE A 177 1.05 -1.07 12.40
CA PHE A 177 2.12 -0.22 12.90
C PHE A 177 3.34 -0.20 11.97
N LEU A 178 3.69 -1.32 11.33
CA LEU A 178 4.69 -1.31 10.26
C LEU A 178 4.28 -0.38 9.12
N GLY A 179 3.00 -0.40 8.75
CA GLY A 179 2.48 0.46 7.72
C GLY A 179 2.55 1.93 8.12
N PHE A 180 2.12 2.26 9.34
CA PHE A 180 2.14 3.61 9.89
C PHE A 180 3.54 4.21 9.94
N ILE A 181 4.53 3.43 10.37
CA ILE A 181 5.91 3.89 10.53
C ILE A 181 6.66 3.95 9.18
N ALA A 182 6.28 3.13 8.20
CA ALA A 182 7.00 3.03 6.92
C ALA A 182 7.15 4.38 6.19
N PRO A 183 6.09 5.20 5.97
CA PRO A 183 6.24 6.52 5.40
C PRO A 183 7.18 7.43 6.19
N ILE A 184 7.15 7.37 7.53
CA ILE A 184 7.95 8.23 8.40
C ILE A 184 9.43 7.89 8.24
N ILE A 185 9.77 6.60 8.22
CA ILE A 185 11.14 6.13 7.99
C ILE A 185 11.59 6.53 6.58
N VAL A 186 10.79 6.24 5.55
CA VAL A 186 11.18 6.52 4.17
C VAL A 186 11.38 8.02 3.94
N ASN A 187 10.50 8.87 4.48
CA ASN A 187 10.62 10.33 4.39
C ASN A 187 11.87 10.87 5.10
N TYR A 188 12.45 10.15 6.06
CA TYR A 188 13.71 10.56 6.67
C TYR A 188 14.93 10.34 5.75
N PHE A 189 14.81 9.42 4.77
CA PHE A 189 15.89 9.08 3.83
C PHE A 189 15.75 9.75 2.45
N LEU A 190 14.58 10.29 2.12
CA LEU A 190 14.31 11.09 0.92
C LEU A 190 14.57 12.58 1.19
#